data_AF-A0A6M2EJT8-F1
#
_entry.id   AF-A0A6M2EJT8-F1
#
_cell.length_a   1.000
_cell.length_b   1.000
_cell.length_c   1.000
_cell.angle_alpha   90.00
_cell.angle_beta   90.00
_cell.angle_gamma   90.00
#
_symmetry.space_group_name_H-M   'P 1'
#
loop_
_entity.id
_entity.type
_entity.pdbx_description
1 polymer ?
#
loop_
_entity_poly.entity_id
_entity_poly.type
_entity_poly.pdbx_seq_one_letter_code
_entity_poly.pdbx_strand_id
1 'polypeptide(L)'
;MSFVVLRERKENLKNTQIKIKMEKAFNRQKVLLAHLQPTSPSPLLSASICAAGDSAAYHRTAAFGDDIVIVAAYRTAICKARRGGFKDTFPDDLLGFVLKAVVEKTNVNPSEVGDIVVGTVLAPGSERAIECRMAAFYAGFPDTVPLRTVNRQCSSGLQAVADVAASIKAGYYDIGIAAGLECMTVNGIRTVPQVNPRVEAFQQARDCLLPMGMTSENVAQRYGVTRQEQDQAAVDSHRKAAAARASGKFKDEIIPVTTKIVDPATGIQKVITISEDDGIRPNSNLAELSRLKPAFKKDGSTTAGNASQVSDGAGAVLLMKRSLAAQKGLPILGVFRY
;
A
#
# COMPACT_ATOMS: atom_id res chain seq x y z
N MET A 1 -53.97 27.84 -15.03
CA MET A 1 -53.65 27.39 -13.66
C MET A 1 -52.56 26.28 -13.58
N SER A 2 -52.03 25.75 -14.71
CA SER A 2 -51.19 24.53 -14.69
C SER A 2 -49.66 24.70 -14.72
N PHE A 3 -49.10 25.87 -15.03
CA PHE A 3 -47.63 26.02 -15.17
C PHE A 3 -46.89 26.37 -13.86
N VAL A 4 -47.52 27.14 -12.96
CA VAL A 4 -46.90 27.57 -11.69
C VAL A 4 -46.77 26.38 -10.72
N VAL A 5 -47.82 25.57 -10.62
CA VAL A 5 -47.86 24.35 -9.77
C VAL A 5 -46.80 23.31 -10.19
N LEU A 6 -46.53 23.18 -11.49
CA LEU A 6 -45.50 22.26 -12.00
C LEU A 6 -44.07 22.75 -11.68
N ARG A 7 -43.85 24.06 -11.65
CA ARG A 7 -42.56 24.67 -11.31
C ARG A 7 -42.26 24.53 -9.82
N GLU A 8 -43.22 24.82 -8.97
CA GLU A 8 -43.11 24.65 -7.51
C GLU A 8 -42.87 23.17 -7.13
N ARG A 9 -43.56 22.23 -7.78
CA ARG A 9 -43.31 20.79 -7.56
C ARG A 9 -41.89 20.37 -7.95
N LYS A 10 -41.34 20.90 -9.05
CA LYS A 10 -39.96 20.60 -9.48
C LYS A 10 -38.91 21.21 -8.53
N GLU A 11 -39.14 22.40 -8.01
CA GLU A 11 -38.27 23.03 -7.01
C GLU A 11 -38.32 22.29 -5.67
N ASN A 12 -39.50 21.87 -5.22
CA ASN A 12 -39.65 21.07 -4.00
C ASN A 12 -38.99 19.68 -4.11
N LEU A 13 -39.05 19.02 -5.27
CA LEU A 13 -38.31 17.77 -5.50
C LEU A 13 -36.79 18.00 -5.47
N LYS A 14 -36.29 19.07 -6.09
CA LYS A 14 -34.86 19.41 -6.06
C LYS A 14 -34.38 19.69 -4.63
N ASN A 15 -35.12 20.47 -3.86
CA ASN A 15 -34.79 20.80 -2.47
C ASN A 15 -34.80 19.55 -1.57
N THR A 16 -35.76 18.64 -1.78
CA THR A 16 -35.81 17.36 -1.08
C THR A 16 -34.60 16.49 -1.43
N GLN A 17 -34.21 16.42 -2.71
CA GLN A 17 -33.04 15.65 -3.15
C GLN A 17 -31.72 16.22 -2.60
N ILE A 18 -31.61 17.54 -2.50
CA ILE A 18 -30.46 18.23 -1.90
C ILE A 18 -30.38 17.92 -0.39
N LYS A 19 -31.50 18.01 0.34
CA LYS A 19 -31.55 17.64 1.76
C LYS A 19 -31.11 16.20 2.00
N ILE A 20 -31.62 15.24 1.20
CA ILE A 20 -31.23 13.82 1.29
C ILE A 20 -29.73 13.63 1.02
N LYS A 21 -29.16 14.34 0.03
CA LYS A 21 -27.72 14.30 -0.25
C LYS A 21 -26.89 14.86 0.91
N MET A 22 -27.31 15.99 1.48
CA MET A 22 -26.63 16.62 2.63
C MET A 22 -26.69 15.74 3.88
N GLU A 23 -27.84 15.12 4.16
CA GLU A 23 -28.00 14.23 5.31
C GLU A 23 -27.12 12.98 5.20
N LYS A 24 -27.01 12.41 3.99
CA LYS A 24 -26.08 11.31 3.73
C LYS A 24 -24.62 11.75 3.90
N ALA A 25 -24.24 12.93 3.41
CA ALA A 25 -22.89 13.47 3.57
C ALA A 25 -22.53 13.70 5.04
N PHE A 26 -23.47 14.26 5.82
CA PHE A 26 -23.31 14.49 7.25
C PHE A 26 -23.12 13.17 8.03
N ASN A 27 -23.91 12.15 7.71
CA ASN A 27 -23.76 10.83 8.32
C ASN A 27 -22.41 10.18 7.98
N ARG A 28 -21.89 10.33 6.76
CA ARG A 28 -20.53 9.86 6.41
C ARG A 28 -19.46 10.56 7.25
N GLN A 29 -19.54 11.87 7.38
CA GLN A 29 -18.59 12.65 8.17
C GLN A 29 -18.61 12.23 9.64
N LYS A 30 -19.79 12.00 10.21
CA LYS A 30 -19.94 11.54 11.60
C LYS A 30 -19.28 10.17 11.83
N VAL A 31 -19.47 9.22 10.91
CA VAL A 31 -18.85 7.89 11.00
C VAL A 31 -17.32 7.98 10.88
N LEU A 32 -16.81 8.79 9.94
CA LEU A 32 -15.37 8.98 9.78
C LEU A 32 -14.73 9.61 11.02
N LEU A 33 -15.37 10.64 11.60
CA LEU A 33 -14.87 11.27 12.83
C LEU A 33 -14.86 10.30 14.02
N ALA A 34 -15.85 9.41 14.14
CA ALA A 34 -15.87 8.40 15.19
C ALA A 34 -14.72 7.40 15.08
N HIS A 35 -14.27 7.06 13.87
CA HIS A 35 -13.10 6.20 13.64
C HIS A 35 -11.76 6.91 13.83
N LEU A 36 -11.73 8.23 13.74
CA LEU A 36 -10.52 9.05 13.93
C LEU A 36 -10.33 9.50 15.38
N GLN A 37 -11.35 9.34 16.23
CA GLN A 37 -11.23 9.62 17.66
C GLN A 37 -10.48 8.47 18.34
N PRO A 38 -9.34 8.74 19.01
CA PRO A 38 -8.69 7.72 19.82
C PRO A 38 -9.66 7.25 20.90
N THR A 39 -9.85 5.93 21.00
CA THR A 39 -10.62 5.33 22.08
C THR A 39 -9.98 5.72 23.42
N SER A 40 -10.73 6.51 24.20
CA SER A 40 -10.55 6.99 25.58
C SER A 40 -9.14 7.02 26.20
N PRO A 41 -8.74 8.14 26.85
CA PRO A 41 -7.50 8.18 27.61
C PRO A 41 -7.60 7.25 28.84
N SER A 42 -6.55 6.44 29.06
CA SER A 42 -6.28 5.81 30.35
C SER A 42 -6.35 6.85 31.48
N PRO A 43 -6.75 6.49 32.71
CA PRO A 43 -6.95 7.45 33.78
C PRO A 43 -5.67 8.25 34.04
N LEU A 44 -5.85 9.57 34.14
CA LEU A 44 -4.84 10.59 34.44
C LEU A 44 -3.87 10.09 35.52
N LEU A 45 -2.64 9.76 35.13
CA LEU A 45 -1.50 9.74 36.03
C LEU A 45 -1.31 11.18 36.50
N SER A 46 -1.71 11.45 37.74
CA SER A 46 -1.36 12.66 38.46
C SER A 46 0.17 12.77 38.45
N ALA A 47 0.69 13.84 37.84
CA ALA A 47 2.08 14.18 37.95
C ALA A 47 2.36 14.58 39.41
N SER A 48 2.80 13.63 40.23
CA SER A 48 3.42 13.96 41.51
C SER A 48 4.65 14.82 41.25
N ILE A 49 4.54 16.10 41.58
CA ILE A 49 5.68 16.99 41.74
C ILE A 49 6.40 16.50 43.01
N CYS A 50 7.28 15.52 42.86
CA CYS A 50 8.31 15.28 43.85
C CYS A 50 9.43 16.29 43.59
N ALA A 51 9.51 17.30 44.46
CA ALA A 51 10.67 18.15 44.57
C ALA A 51 11.89 17.27 44.92
N ALA A 52 12.82 17.13 43.98
CA ALA A 52 14.14 16.59 44.20
C ALA A 52 15.14 17.52 43.51
N GLY A 53 16.13 17.95 44.29
CA GLY A 53 16.93 19.14 44.06
C GLY A 53 17.84 19.12 42.84
N ASP A 54 18.36 20.32 42.55
CA ASP A 54 19.50 20.56 41.68
C ASP A 54 20.68 19.66 42.05
N SER A 55 20.91 18.65 41.24
CA SER A 55 22.22 18.02 41.12
C SER A 55 22.44 17.60 39.67
N ALA A 56 23.24 18.42 39.02
CA ALA A 56 23.81 18.19 37.71
C ALA A 56 24.64 16.89 37.71
N ALA A 57 24.03 15.74 37.40
CA ALA A 57 24.75 14.51 37.04
C ALA A 57 23.88 13.41 36.39
N TYR A 58 22.63 13.66 36.00
CA TYR A 58 21.86 12.72 35.19
C TYR A 58 21.73 13.26 33.77
N HIS A 59 22.48 12.67 32.84
CA HIS A 59 22.14 12.73 31.43
C HIS A 59 20.65 12.35 31.30
N ARG A 60 19.80 13.32 30.91
CA ARG A 60 18.50 12.98 30.33
C ARG A 60 18.80 12.31 28.99
N THR A 61 19.03 11.00 29.01
CA THR A 61 18.81 10.18 27.82
C THR A 61 17.32 10.25 27.59
N ALA A 62 16.88 11.16 26.73
CA ALA A 62 15.48 11.25 26.36
C ALA A 62 15.04 9.83 25.95
N ALA A 63 13.92 9.36 26.48
CA ALA A 63 13.44 7.97 26.48
C ALA A 63 13.08 7.40 25.07
N PHE A 64 13.77 7.83 24.02
CA PHE A 64 13.54 7.53 22.62
C PHE A 64 14.57 6.55 22.04
N GLY A 65 15.55 6.08 22.82
CA GLY A 65 16.58 5.14 22.34
C GLY A 65 16.02 3.81 21.84
N ASP A 66 14.88 3.39 22.38
CA ASP A 66 14.13 2.19 21.99
C ASP A 66 13.01 2.45 20.97
N ASP A 67 12.99 3.64 20.34
CA ASP A 67 12.14 3.88 19.19
C ASP A 67 12.57 2.98 18.03
N ILE A 68 11.60 2.50 17.26
CA ILE A 68 11.85 1.84 15.99
C ILE A 68 11.87 2.90 14.90
N VAL A 69 12.99 3.04 14.22
CA VAL A 69 13.22 4.06 13.20
C VAL A 69 13.35 3.46 11.83
N ILE A 70 12.91 4.21 10.82
CA ILE A 70 13.10 3.90 9.41
C ILE A 70 14.30 4.70 8.94
N VAL A 71 15.30 4.02 8.40
CA VAL A 71 16.54 4.65 7.87
C VAL A 71 16.60 4.63 6.35
N ALA A 72 15.81 3.78 5.70
CA ALA A 72 15.64 3.73 4.25
C ALA A 72 14.26 3.18 3.88
N ALA A 73 13.68 3.71 2.82
CA ALA A 73 12.45 3.20 2.22
C ALA A 73 12.48 3.45 0.71
N TYR A 74 12.46 2.39 -0.07
CA TYR A 74 12.56 2.46 -1.53
C TYR A 74 11.58 1.52 -2.20
N ARG A 75 11.29 1.77 -3.48
CA ARG A 75 10.42 0.93 -4.30
C ARG A 75 10.92 0.86 -5.72
N THR A 76 10.47 -0.14 -6.47
CA THR A 76 10.54 -0.09 -7.92
C THR A 76 9.56 0.96 -8.46
N ALA A 77 9.65 1.27 -9.74
CA ALA A 77 8.48 1.75 -10.46
C ALA A 77 7.31 0.77 -10.29
N ILE A 78 6.08 1.22 -10.54
CA ILE A 78 4.91 0.34 -10.61
C ILE A 78 4.47 0.26 -12.06
N CYS A 79 4.54 -0.94 -12.63
CA CYS A 79 4.20 -1.20 -14.02
C CYS A 79 2.87 -1.93 -14.13
N LYS A 80 2.10 -1.66 -15.17
CA LYS A 80 0.83 -2.31 -15.46
C LYS A 80 1.08 -3.78 -15.82
N ALA A 81 0.36 -4.69 -15.17
CA ALA A 81 0.52 -6.11 -15.43
C ALA A 81 0.25 -6.47 -16.91
N ARG A 82 1.00 -7.46 -17.41
CA ARG A 82 0.98 -8.10 -18.74
C ARG A 82 1.41 -7.22 -19.92
N ARG A 83 1.39 -5.90 -19.77
CA ARG A 83 1.63 -4.95 -20.87
C ARG A 83 2.58 -3.80 -20.52
N GLY A 84 2.89 -3.64 -19.24
CA GLY A 84 3.79 -2.60 -18.74
C GLY A 84 5.25 -2.99 -18.86
N GLY A 85 6.11 -2.16 -18.28
CA GLY A 85 7.56 -2.31 -18.34
C GLY A 85 8.06 -3.64 -17.77
N PHE A 86 7.44 -4.13 -16.69
CA PHE A 86 7.84 -5.37 -16.03
C PHE A 86 7.18 -6.65 -16.56
N LYS A 87 6.53 -6.60 -17.74
CA LYS A 87 5.77 -7.75 -18.26
C LYS A 87 6.61 -9.02 -18.47
N ASP A 88 7.93 -8.90 -18.64
CA ASP A 88 8.86 -10.02 -18.81
C ASP A 88 9.91 -10.08 -17.67
N THR A 89 9.68 -9.35 -16.58
CA THR A 89 10.57 -9.32 -15.41
C THR A 89 10.08 -10.31 -14.35
N PHE A 90 10.99 -11.12 -13.83
CA PHE A 90 10.64 -12.09 -12.80
C PHE A 90 10.43 -11.42 -11.42
N PRO A 91 9.60 -12.02 -10.52
CA PRO A 91 9.30 -11.42 -9.22
C PRO A 91 10.53 -11.23 -8.31
N ASP A 92 11.45 -12.18 -8.36
CA ASP A 92 12.71 -12.19 -7.59
C ASP A 92 13.68 -11.08 -8.04
N ASP A 93 13.75 -10.77 -9.34
CA ASP A 93 14.46 -9.59 -9.84
C ASP A 93 13.90 -8.30 -9.21
N LEU A 94 12.57 -8.11 -9.25
CA LEU A 94 11.93 -6.90 -8.72
C LEU A 94 12.26 -6.68 -7.23
N LEU A 95 12.17 -7.72 -6.43
CA LEU A 95 12.51 -7.66 -5.00
C LEU A 95 14.02 -7.49 -4.78
N GLY A 96 14.85 -8.19 -5.56
CA GLY A 96 16.31 -8.12 -5.45
C GLY A 96 16.83 -6.69 -5.64
N PHE A 97 16.30 -5.94 -6.60
CA PHE A 97 16.69 -4.54 -6.82
C PHE A 97 16.43 -3.63 -5.60
N VAL A 98 15.26 -3.75 -4.96
CA VAL A 98 14.94 -2.89 -3.80
C VAL A 98 15.67 -3.33 -2.52
N LEU A 99 15.88 -4.64 -2.33
CA LEU A 99 16.69 -5.16 -1.22
C LEU A 99 18.15 -4.69 -1.34
N LYS A 100 18.72 -4.79 -2.53
CA LYS A 100 20.08 -4.32 -2.81
C LYS A 100 20.21 -2.82 -2.59
N ALA A 101 19.26 -2.03 -3.08
CA ALA A 101 19.27 -0.58 -2.92
C ALA A 101 19.22 -0.13 -1.46
N VAL A 102 18.47 -0.83 -0.61
CA VAL A 102 18.43 -0.57 0.83
C VAL A 102 19.82 -0.73 1.45
N VAL A 103 20.53 -1.82 1.12
CA VAL A 103 21.88 -2.09 1.60
C VAL A 103 22.85 -1.02 1.07
N GLU A 104 22.89 -0.80 -0.24
CA GLU A 104 23.85 0.11 -0.87
C GLU A 104 23.67 1.56 -0.42
N LYS A 105 22.43 2.02 -0.24
CA LYS A 105 22.16 3.41 0.16
C LYS A 105 22.36 3.67 1.65
N THR A 106 22.43 2.63 2.47
CA THR A 106 22.68 2.75 3.92
C THR A 106 24.05 2.26 4.34
N ASN A 107 24.77 1.53 3.49
CA ASN A 107 26.03 0.84 3.82
C ASN A 107 25.93 -0.07 5.06
N VAL A 108 24.72 -0.57 5.38
CA VAL A 108 24.54 -1.59 6.41
C VAL A 108 25.10 -2.91 5.88
N ASN A 109 25.91 -3.60 6.68
CA ASN A 109 26.37 -4.95 6.34
C ASN A 109 25.14 -5.89 6.28
N PRO A 110 24.87 -6.57 5.14
CA PRO A 110 23.73 -7.47 5.01
C PRO A 110 23.65 -8.53 6.11
N SER A 111 24.80 -8.98 6.62
CA SER A 111 24.89 -10.00 7.68
C SER A 111 24.37 -9.54 9.04
N GLU A 112 24.17 -8.24 9.25
CA GLU A 112 23.62 -7.69 10.49
C GLU A 112 22.08 -7.66 10.51
N VAL A 113 21.44 -7.93 9.38
CA VAL A 113 19.96 -7.97 9.30
C VAL A 113 19.45 -9.24 9.95
N GLY A 114 18.61 -9.09 10.98
CA GLY A 114 18.09 -10.21 11.77
C GLY A 114 16.90 -10.93 11.15
N ASP A 115 16.13 -10.27 10.28
CA ASP A 115 15.04 -10.90 9.53
C ASP A 115 14.66 -10.05 8.30
N ILE A 116 14.21 -10.73 7.24
CA ILE A 116 13.57 -10.12 6.08
C ILE A 116 12.14 -10.64 6.00
N VAL A 117 11.17 -9.74 6.14
CA VAL A 117 9.75 -10.08 6.09
C VAL A 117 9.16 -9.52 4.80
N VAL A 118 8.66 -10.38 3.92
CA VAL A 118 8.12 -9.99 2.61
C VAL A 118 6.61 -10.15 2.57
N GLY A 119 5.90 -9.03 2.51
CA GLY A 119 4.46 -8.97 2.31
C GLY A 119 4.07 -9.29 0.87
N THR A 120 3.29 -10.36 0.67
CA THR A 120 3.06 -10.89 -0.68
C THR A 120 1.83 -11.80 -0.73
N VAL A 121 1.07 -11.81 -1.83
CA VAL A 121 -0.31 -12.34 -1.81
C VAL A 121 -0.56 -13.48 -2.80
N LEU A 122 -0.32 -13.26 -4.09
CA LEU A 122 -0.97 -14.09 -5.13
C LEU A 122 -0.24 -15.39 -5.47
N ALA A 123 1.08 -15.45 -5.28
CA ALA A 123 1.83 -16.66 -5.58
C ALA A 123 1.62 -17.76 -4.54
N PRO A 124 1.79 -19.03 -4.94
CA PRO A 124 1.76 -20.15 -4.02
C PRO A 124 2.82 -20.01 -2.93
N GLY A 125 2.43 -20.27 -1.67
CA GLY A 125 3.21 -19.92 -0.48
C GLY A 125 4.70 -20.32 -0.55
N SER A 126 4.99 -21.61 -0.71
CA SER A 126 6.38 -22.11 -0.74
C SER A 126 7.16 -21.60 -1.94
N GLU A 127 6.55 -21.49 -3.11
CA GLU A 127 7.18 -20.97 -4.33
C GLU A 127 7.59 -19.52 -4.12
N ARG A 128 6.68 -18.67 -3.63
CA ARG A 128 6.98 -17.26 -3.36
C ARG A 128 8.05 -17.07 -2.29
N ALA A 129 8.08 -17.94 -1.27
CA ALA A 129 9.15 -17.91 -0.27
C ALA A 129 10.53 -18.25 -0.89
N ILE A 130 10.57 -19.22 -1.83
CA ILE A 130 11.78 -19.57 -2.58
C ILE A 130 12.23 -18.39 -3.46
N GLU A 131 11.32 -17.78 -4.22
CA GLU A 131 11.60 -16.58 -5.04
C GLU A 131 12.16 -15.43 -4.17
N CYS A 132 11.55 -15.17 -3.01
CA CYS A 132 12.02 -14.12 -2.10
C CYS A 132 13.41 -14.43 -1.54
N ARG A 133 13.70 -15.71 -1.28
CA ARG A 133 15.03 -16.15 -0.82
C ARG A 133 16.09 -16.00 -1.92
N MET A 134 15.75 -16.33 -3.17
CA MET A 134 16.61 -16.09 -4.33
C MET A 134 16.91 -14.59 -4.49
N ALA A 135 15.90 -13.73 -4.38
CA ALA A 135 16.05 -12.28 -4.42
C ALA A 135 17.00 -11.74 -3.35
N ALA A 136 16.92 -12.26 -2.12
CA ALA A 136 17.84 -11.89 -1.04
C ALA A 136 19.29 -12.28 -1.40
N PHE A 137 19.51 -13.46 -1.98
CA PHE A 137 20.85 -13.86 -2.45
C PHE A 137 21.36 -12.99 -3.60
N TYR A 138 20.50 -12.61 -4.55
CA TYR A 138 20.86 -11.67 -5.63
C TYR A 138 21.27 -10.29 -5.08
N ALA A 139 20.65 -9.88 -3.98
CA ALA A 139 20.96 -8.65 -3.27
C ALA A 139 22.19 -8.72 -2.35
N GLY A 140 22.85 -9.89 -2.24
CA GLY A 140 24.07 -10.08 -1.47
C GLY A 140 23.87 -10.40 0.01
N PHE A 141 22.67 -10.79 0.44
CA PHE A 141 22.44 -11.29 1.79
C PHE A 141 23.02 -12.71 1.95
N PRO A 142 23.72 -13.02 3.06
CA PRO A 142 24.24 -14.35 3.30
C PRO A 142 23.13 -15.32 3.71
N ASP A 143 23.43 -16.63 3.71
CA ASP A 143 22.50 -17.67 4.13
C ASP A 143 22.10 -17.59 5.62
N THR A 144 22.89 -16.91 6.43
CA THR A 144 22.61 -16.69 7.86
C THR A 144 21.46 -15.72 8.12
N VAL A 145 21.08 -14.88 7.16
CA VAL A 145 19.95 -13.94 7.31
C VAL A 145 18.65 -14.70 6.99
N PRO A 146 17.71 -14.85 7.95
CA PRO A 146 16.46 -15.53 7.68
C PRO A 146 15.53 -14.65 6.83
N LEU A 147 14.58 -15.31 6.16
CA LEU A 147 13.55 -14.65 5.38
C LEU A 147 12.23 -15.40 5.54
N ARG A 148 11.13 -14.66 5.62
CA ARG A 148 9.77 -15.21 5.58
C ARG A 148 8.83 -14.34 4.77
N THR A 149 7.72 -14.93 4.35
CA THR A 149 6.62 -14.22 3.70
C THR A 149 5.46 -14.04 4.67
N VAL A 150 4.66 -12.98 4.48
CA VAL A 150 3.43 -12.74 5.23
C VAL A 150 2.30 -12.38 4.27
N ASN A 151 1.11 -12.91 4.55
CA ASN A 151 -0.08 -12.63 3.77
C ASN A 151 -1.22 -12.12 4.67
N ARG A 152 -1.46 -10.81 4.59
CA ARG A 152 -2.66 -10.12 5.07
C ARG A 152 -3.31 -9.36 3.91
N GLN A 153 -3.47 -10.03 2.76
CA GLN A 153 -4.09 -9.48 1.56
C GLN A 153 -3.48 -8.13 1.16
N CYS A 154 -4.28 -7.12 0.81
CA CYS A 154 -3.80 -5.82 0.36
C CYS A 154 -2.91 -5.08 1.38
N SER A 155 -2.89 -5.49 2.65
CA SER A 155 -2.04 -4.86 3.68
C SER A 155 -0.74 -5.62 3.94
N SER A 156 -0.42 -6.69 3.19
CA SER A 156 0.74 -7.54 3.48
C SER A 156 2.06 -6.78 3.58
N GLY A 157 2.31 -5.80 2.70
CA GLY A 157 3.54 -4.98 2.78
C GLY A 157 3.61 -4.14 4.07
N LEU A 158 2.49 -3.57 4.50
CA LEU A 158 2.43 -2.84 5.78
C LEU A 158 2.48 -3.78 6.99
N GLN A 159 1.89 -4.98 6.88
CA GLN A 159 2.00 -6.01 7.91
C GLN A 159 3.45 -6.43 8.11
N ALA A 160 4.24 -6.57 7.04
CA ALA A 160 5.66 -6.84 7.14
C ALA A 160 6.41 -5.74 7.93
N VAL A 161 6.08 -4.47 7.70
CA VAL A 161 6.65 -3.34 8.46
C VAL A 161 6.29 -3.45 9.94
N ALA A 162 5.02 -3.72 10.25
CA ALA A 162 4.55 -3.88 11.63
C ALA A 162 5.21 -5.07 12.33
N ASP A 163 5.34 -6.21 11.64
CA ASP A 163 5.98 -7.41 12.15
C ASP A 163 7.46 -7.16 12.50
N VAL A 164 8.22 -6.55 11.58
CA VAL A 164 9.63 -6.22 11.82
C VAL A 164 9.77 -5.26 12.98
N ALA A 165 8.93 -4.21 13.02
CA ALA A 165 8.94 -3.26 14.13
C ALA A 165 8.64 -3.94 15.47
N ALA A 166 7.66 -4.85 15.50
CA ALA A 166 7.33 -5.62 16.69
C ALA A 166 8.47 -6.53 17.15
N SER A 167 9.16 -7.21 16.21
CA SER A 167 10.31 -8.07 16.53
C SER A 167 11.51 -7.28 17.04
N ILE A 168 11.81 -6.10 16.47
CA ILE A 168 12.86 -5.23 17.02
C ILE A 168 12.46 -4.74 18.42
N LYS A 169 11.20 -4.34 18.60
CA LYS A 169 10.71 -3.88 19.90
C LYS A 169 10.75 -4.98 20.97
N ALA A 170 10.50 -6.23 20.56
CA ALA A 170 10.59 -7.41 21.43
C ALA A 170 12.04 -7.85 21.73
N GLY A 171 13.04 -7.25 21.08
CA GLY A 171 14.45 -7.57 21.28
C GLY A 171 14.92 -8.86 20.60
N TYR A 172 14.23 -9.30 19.54
CA TYR A 172 14.66 -10.49 18.77
C TYR A 172 15.86 -10.19 17.85
N TYR A 173 15.96 -8.95 17.37
CA TYR A 173 17.08 -8.43 16.59
C TYR A 173 17.02 -6.90 16.56
N ASP A 174 18.12 -6.22 16.21
CA ASP A 174 18.16 -4.75 16.20
C ASP A 174 17.93 -4.11 14.82
N ILE A 175 18.08 -4.89 13.74
CA ILE A 175 17.91 -4.45 12.34
C ILE A 175 17.03 -5.47 11.61
N GLY A 176 16.03 -5.00 10.87
CA GLY A 176 15.20 -5.86 10.03
C GLY A 176 14.74 -5.14 8.76
N ILE A 177 14.44 -5.92 7.73
CA ILE A 177 13.88 -5.40 6.48
C ILE A 177 12.44 -5.86 6.34
N ALA A 178 11.55 -4.90 6.15
CA ALA A 178 10.18 -5.16 5.73
C ALA A 178 10.03 -4.84 4.25
N ALA A 179 9.53 -5.78 3.47
CA ALA A 179 9.36 -5.62 2.03
C ALA A 179 7.94 -5.96 1.59
N GLY A 180 7.61 -5.58 0.36
CA GLY A 180 6.42 -6.00 -0.36
C GLY A 180 6.79 -6.38 -1.78
N LEU A 181 6.20 -7.45 -2.30
CA LEU A 181 6.40 -7.92 -3.67
C LEU A 181 5.07 -8.43 -4.23
N GLU A 182 4.71 -7.96 -5.42
CA GLU A 182 3.71 -8.64 -6.24
C GLU A 182 4.05 -8.54 -7.73
N CYS A 183 3.80 -9.64 -8.44
CA CYS A 183 3.88 -9.70 -9.90
C CYS A 183 2.57 -10.30 -10.41
N MET A 184 1.59 -9.44 -10.63
CA MET A 184 0.27 -9.83 -11.12
C MET A 184 0.29 -10.27 -12.60
N THR A 185 1.38 -9.99 -13.32
CA THR A 185 1.68 -10.58 -14.63
C THR A 185 1.86 -12.09 -14.52
N VAL A 186 2.67 -12.55 -13.57
CA VAL A 186 2.96 -13.98 -13.34
C VAL A 186 1.82 -14.65 -12.57
N ASN A 187 1.36 -14.03 -11.48
CA ASN A 187 0.33 -14.57 -10.60
C ASN A 187 -0.94 -13.71 -10.68
N GLY A 188 -1.87 -14.09 -11.55
CA GLY A 188 -3.17 -13.41 -11.63
C GLY A 188 -4.08 -13.69 -10.41
N ILE A 189 -5.04 -12.79 -10.16
CA ILE A 189 -6.10 -13.03 -9.17
C ILE A 189 -6.89 -14.28 -9.59
N ARG A 190 -6.87 -15.33 -8.75
CA ARG A 190 -7.60 -16.57 -8.96
C ARG A 190 -8.67 -16.73 -7.90
N THR A 191 -9.78 -17.38 -8.25
CA THR A 191 -10.74 -17.88 -7.26
C THR A 191 -10.10 -19.01 -6.46
N VAL A 192 -10.58 -19.21 -5.24
CA VAL A 192 -10.16 -20.36 -4.42
C VAL A 192 -10.47 -21.65 -5.20
N PRO A 193 -9.47 -22.51 -5.51
CA PRO A 193 -9.68 -23.67 -6.40
C PRO A 193 -10.67 -24.70 -5.84
N GLN A 194 -10.66 -24.88 -4.52
CA GLN A 194 -11.55 -25.78 -3.80
C GLN A 194 -12.18 -25.05 -2.63
N VAL A 195 -13.50 -24.89 -2.68
CA VAL A 195 -14.28 -24.26 -1.62
C VAL A 195 -15.01 -25.36 -0.86
N ASN A 196 -14.86 -25.39 0.46
CA ASN A 196 -15.61 -26.33 1.30
C ASN A 196 -17.12 -26.00 1.22
N PRO A 197 -18.00 -26.94 0.84
CA PRO A 197 -19.45 -26.68 0.73
C PRO A 197 -20.09 -26.13 2.02
N ARG A 198 -19.46 -26.34 3.17
CA ARG A 198 -19.87 -25.76 4.45
C ARG A 198 -19.97 -24.23 4.43
N VAL A 199 -19.30 -23.54 3.50
CA VAL A 199 -19.45 -22.08 3.35
C VAL A 199 -20.92 -21.68 3.19
N GLU A 200 -21.75 -22.52 2.55
CA GLU A 200 -23.17 -22.24 2.34
C GLU A 200 -23.99 -22.12 3.62
N ALA A 201 -23.50 -22.72 4.72
CA ALA A 201 -24.14 -22.63 6.03
C ALA A 201 -23.78 -21.33 6.78
N PHE A 202 -22.77 -20.57 6.33
CA PHE A 202 -22.27 -19.39 7.05
C PHE A 202 -22.15 -18.18 6.11
N GLN A 203 -23.07 -17.23 6.22
CA GLN A 203 -23.10 -16.00 5.41
C GLN A 203 -21.72 -15.31 5.35
N GLN A 204 -21.08 -15.11 6.51
CA GLN A 204 -19.78 -14.45 6.59
C GLN A 204 -18.67 -15.22 5.85
N ALA A 205 -18.72 -16.55 5.84
CA ALA A 205 -17.75 -17.36 5.10
C ALA A 205 -17.97 -17.26 3.58
N ARG A 206 -19.24 -17.22 3.13
CA ARG A 206 -19.55 -16.96 1.71
C ARG A 206 -19.10 -15.59 1.26
N ASP A 207 -19.29 -14.57 2.10
CA ASP A 207 -18.95 -13.19 1.76
C ASP A 207 -17.44 -13.02 1.51
N CYS A 208 -16.58 -13.89 2.06
CA CYS A 208 -15.15 -13.95 1.75
C CYS A 208 -14.84 -14.31 0.29
N LEU A 209 -15.78 -14.94 -0.43
CA LEU A 209 -15.64 -15.31 -1.84
C LEU A 209 -16.12 -14.21 -2.79
N LEU A 210 -16.68 -13.11 -2.27
CA LEU A 210 -17.13 -11.99 -3.09
C LEU A 210 -15.92 -11.35 -3.80
N PRO A 211 -16.00 -11.12 -5.12
CA PRO A 211 -14.99 -10.32 -5.80
C PRO A 211 -14.88 -8.94 -5.17
N MET A 212 -13.66 -8.42 -5.02
CA MET A 212 -13.45 -7.09 -4.43
C MET A 212 -14.16 -5.98 -5.21
N GLY A 213 -14.33 -6.14 -6.53
CA GLY A 213 -15.15 -5.23 -7.32
C GLY A 213 -16.62 -5.22 -6.92
N MET A 214 -17.18 -6.36 -6.50
CA MET A 214 -18.55 -6.43 -5.99
C MET A 214 -18.68 -5.80 -4.60
N THR A 215 -17.66 -5.94 -3.74
CA THR A 215 -17.66 -5.24 -2.44
C THR A 215 -17.56 -3.73 -2.61
N SER A 216 -16.83 -3.25 -3.63
CA SER A 216 -16.83 -1.83 -4.06
C SER A 216 -18.24 -1.34 -4.42
N GLU A 217 -18.98 -2.09 -5.25
CA GLU A 217 -20.36 -1.74 -5.59
C GLU A 217 -21.28 -1.72 -4.36
N ASN A 218 -21.13 -2.70 -3.46
CA ASN A 218 -21.91 -2.77 -2.23
C ASN A 218 -21.69 -1.54 -1.34
N VAL A 219 -20.44 -1.10 -1.19
CA VAL A 219 -20.09 0.11 -0.44
C VAL A 219 -20.67 1.35 -1.13
N ALA A 220 -20.46 1.50 -2.44
CA ALA A 220 -20.96 2.64 -3.20
C ALA A 220 -22.48 2.75 -3.11
N GLN A 221 -23.21 1.66 -3.30
CA GLN A 221 -24.67 1.63 -3.21
C GLN A 221 -25.16 1.93 -1.79
N ARG A 222 -24.60 1.24 -0.78
CA ARG A 222 -25.04 1.35 0.62
C ARG A 222 -24.84 2.76 1.17
N TYR A 223 -23.70 3.37 0.89
CA TYR A 223 -23.37 4.70 1.41
C TYR A 223 -23.70 5.82 0.42
N GLY A 224 -24.16 5.51 -0.79
CA GLY A 224 -24.59 6.45 -1.82
C GLY A 224 -23.44 7.17 -2.54
N VAL A 225 -22.26 6.56 -2.65
CA VAL A 225 -21.09 7.15 -3.33
C VAL A 225 -21.34 7.12 -4.83
N THR A 226 -21.56 8.30 -5.40
CA THR A 226 -21.98 8.45 -6.79
C THR A 226 -20.85 8.10 -7.76
N ARG A 227 -21.22 7.69 -8.98
CA ARG A 227 -20.27 7.49 -10.08
C ARG A 227 -19.39 8.72 -10.33
N GLN A 228 -19.98 9.92 -10.25
CA GLN A 228 -19.23 11.17 -10.43
C GLN A 228 -18.18 11.38 -9.33
N GLU A 229 -18.49 11.09 -8.06
CA GLU A 229 -17.51 11.16 -6.96
C GLU A 229 -16.35 10.17 -7.18
N GLN A 230 -16.66 8.95 -7.62
CA GLN A 230 -15.66 7.92 -7.91
C GLN A 230 -14.74 8.33 -9.08
N ASP A 231 -15.32 8.79 -10.18
CA ASP A 231 -14.56 9.24 -11.35
C ASP A 231 -13.73 10.49 -11.04
N GLN A 232 -14.27 11.43 -10.24
CA GLN A 232 -13.55 12.62 -9.82
C GLN A 232 -12.31 12.26 -8.99
N ALA A 233 -12.44 11.32 -8.06
CA ALA A 233 -11.31 10.84 -7.27
C ALA A 233 -10.21 10.24 -8.16
N ALA A 234 -10.58 9.53 -9.23
CA ALA A 234 -9.64 8.97 -10.18
C ALA A 234 -8.93 10.04 -11.05
N VAL A 235 -9.68 11.07 -11.51
CA VAL A 235 -9.09 12.25 -12.18
C VAL A 235 -8.07 12.93 -11.28
N ASP A 236 -8.46 13.20 -10.03
CA ASP A 236 -7.60 13.87 -9.06
C ASP A 236 -6.36 13.02 -8.74
N SER A 237 -6.51 11.69 -8.66
CA SER A 237 -5.39 10.76 -8.48
C SER A 237 -4.38 10.86 -9.61
N HIS A 238 -4.84 10.73 -10.87
CA HIS A 238 -3.96 10.84 -12.03
C HIS A 238 -3.32 12.21 -12.19
N ARG A 239 -4.06 13.30 -11.93
CA ARG A 239 -3.54 14.67 -11.95
C ARG A 239 -2.41 14.86 -10.95
N LYS A 240 -2.62 14.44 -9.69
CA LYS A 240 -1.60 14.54 -8.62
C LYS A 240 -0.36 13.71 -8.98
N ALA A 241 -0.57 12.48 -9.44
CA ALA A 241 0.54 11.59 -9.79
C ALA A 241 1.33 12.11 -11.00
N ALA A 242 0.67 12.66 -12.02
CA ALA A 242 1.33 13.30 -13.17
C ALA A 242 2.16 14.52 -12.74
N ALA A 243 1.60 15.38 -11.88
CA ALA A 243 2.33 16.53 -11.33
C ALA A 243 3.54 16.10 -10.47
N ALA A 244 3.39 15.06 -9.64
CA ALA A 244 4.48 14.51 -8.83
C ALA A 244 5.61 13.94 -9.70
N ARG A 245 5.27 13.22 -10.77
CA ARG A 245 6.25 12.73 -11.76
C ARG A 245 6.97 13.89 -12.46
N ALA A 246 6.22 14.84 -13.01
CA ALA A 246 6.79 15.97 -13.76
C ALA A 246 7.72 16.83 -12.88
N SER A 247 7.40 16.95 -11.59
CA SER A 247 8.23 17.66 -10.60
C SER A 247 9.35 16.79 -9.98
N GLY A 248 9.50 15.53 -10.40
CA GLY A 248 10.56 14.64 -9.94
C GLY A 248 10.40 14.11 -8.51
N LYS A 249 9.23 14.26 -7.88
CA LYS A 249 9.00 13.87 -6.48
C LYS A 249 9.15 12.38 -6.18
N PHE A 250 9.12 11.52 -7.20
CA PHE A 250 9.33 10.09 -7.05
C PHE A 250 10.79 9.64 -7.24
N LYS A 251 11.69 10.55 -7.63
CA LYS A 251 13.10 10.20 -7.91
C LYS A 251 13.83 9.67 -6.68
N ASP A 252 13.46 10.14 -5.50
CA ASP A 252 14.12 9.77 -4.24
C ASP A 252 13.73 8.35 -3.78
N GLU A 253 12.49 7.93 -4.09
CA GLU A 253 11.93 6.65 -3.64
C GLU A 253 12.01 5.53 -4.71
N ILE A 254 12.07 5.87 -6.00
CA ILE A 254 12.14 4.87 -7.09
C ILE A 254 13.60 4.44 -7.33
N ILE A 255 13.82 3.13 -7.26
CA ILE A 255 15.04 2.47 -7.74
C ILE A 255 14.84 2.08 -9.21
N PRO A 256 15.68 2.59 -10.13
CA PRO A 256 15.65 2.16 -11.51
C PRO A 256 15.97 0.66 -11.64
N VAL A 257 15.13 -0.07 -12.37
CA VAL A 257 15.28 -1.51 -12.60
C VAL A 257 15.73 -1.73 -14.04
N THR A 258 16.93 -2.29 -14.21
CA THR A 258 17.42 -2.71 -15.53
C THR A 258 17.01 -4.16 -15.78
N THR A 259 16.18 -4.37 -16.79
CA THR A 259 15.59 -5.67 -17.12
C THR A 259 15.49 -5.84 -18.64
N LYS A 260 14.86 -6.94 -19.09
CA LYS A 260 14.67 -7.23 -20.50
C LYS A 260 13.19 -7.19 -20.84
N ILE A 261 12.87 -6.66 -22.01
CA ILE A 261 11.56 -6.84 -22.65
C ILE A 261 11.73 -7.67 -23.90
N VAL A 262 10.82 -8.62 -24.09
CA VAL A 262 10.67 -9.43 -25.30
C VAL A 262 9.66 -8.76 -26.22
N ASP A 263 10.08 -8.46 -27.45
CA ASP A 263 9.18 -8.08 -28.52
C ASP A 263 8.30 -9.30 -28.89
N PRO A 264 6.97 -9.20 -28.77
CA PRO A 264 6.09 -10.35 -29.02
C PRO A 264 6.01 -10.75 -30.50
N ALA A 265 6.34 -9.86 -31.44
CA ALA A 265 6.32 -10.15 -32.87
C ALA A 265 7.62 -10.78 -33.36
N THR A 266 8.76 -10.33 -32.83
CA THR A 266 10.10 -10.76 -33.30
C THR A 266 10.82 -11.73 -32.37
N GLY A 267 10.42 -11.80 -31.10
CA GLY A 267 11.11 -12.56 -30.06
C GLY A 267 12.42 -11.92 -29.58
N ILE A 268 12.82 -10.77 -30.15
CA ILE A 268 14.07 -10.09 -29.81
C ILE A 268 13.98 -9.54 -28.38
N GLN A 269 15.02 -9.79 -27.59
CA GLN A 269 15.17 -9.24 -26.24
C GLN A 269 15.89 -7.90 -26.29
N LYS A 270 15.28 -6.88 -25.68
CA LYS A 270 15.89 -5.56 -25.50
C LYS A 270 16.10 -5.28 -24.01
N VAL A 271 17.33 -4.90 -23.65
CA VAL A 271 17.62 -4.37 -22.31
C VAL A 271 17.04 -2.97 -22.19
N ILE A 272 16.31 -2.75 -21.10
CA ILE A 272 15.71 -1.46 -20.77
C ILE A 272 15.91 -1.15 -19.30
N THR A 273 15.91 0.14 -18.96
CA THR A 273 15.89 0.60 -17.58
C THR A 273 14.56 1.30 -17.32
N ILE A 274 13.82 0.81 -16.32
CA ILE A 274 12.52 1.34 -15.92
C ILE A 274 12.71 2.17 -14.66
N SER A 275 12.40 3.45 -14.74
CA SER A 275 12.56 4.44 -13.66
C SER A 275 11.30 5.27 -13.40
N GLU A 276 10.20 4.99 -14.09
CA GLU A 276 8.93 5.68 -13.92
C GLU A 276 7.78 4.67 -13.90
N ASP A 277 6.75 4.96 -13.10
CA ASP A 277 5.51 4.18 -13.15
C ASP A 277 4.92 4.25 -14.58
N ASP A 278 4.26 3.22 -15.10
CA ASP A 278 3.67 3.31 -16.46
C ASP A 278 2.14 3.43 -16.45
N GLY A 279 1.55 3.44 -15.25
CA GLY A 279 0.10 3.49 -15.04
C GLY A 279 -0.52 4.89 -15.07
N ILE A 280 0.28 5.95 -14.99
CA ILE A 280 -0.22 7.33 -14.94
C ILE A 280 -0.82 7.75 -16.29
N ARG A 281 -2.00 8.38 -16.25
CA ARG A 281 -2.72 8.90 -17.43
C ARG A 281 -3.01 10.39 -17.21
N PRO A 282 -2.11 11.30 -17.61
CA PRO A 282 -2.23 12.74 -17.31
C PRO A 282 -3.52 13.39 -17.85
N ASN A 283 -4.05 12.83 -18.94
CA ASN A 283 -5.22 13.37 -19.63
C ASN A 283 -6.56 12.80 -19.11
N SER A 284 -6.53 11.94 -18.08
CA SER A 284 -7.75 11.38 -17.48
C SER A 284 -8.70 12.50 -17.06
N ASN A 285 -9.93 12.45 -17.57
CA ASN A 285 -10.95 13.46 -17.33
C ASN A 285 -12.34 12.82 -17.16
N LEU A 286 -13.28 13.56 -16.54
CA LEU A 286 -14.63 13.07 -16.27
C LEU A 286 -15.39 12.65 -17.53
N ALA A 287 -15.18 13.33 -18.66
CA ALA A 287 -15.89 13.02 -19.91
C ALA A 287 -15.47 11.66 -20.48
N GLU A 288 -14.20 11.30 -20.37
CA GLU A 288 -13.69 9.97 -20.75
C GLU A 288 -14.08 8.90 -19.73
N LEU A 289 -13.87 9.17 -18.43
CA LEU A 289 -14.17 8.19 -17.39
C LEU A 289 -15.65 7.83 -17.32
N SER A 290 -16.55 8.79 -17.52
CA SER A 290 -18.01 8.56 -17.51
C SER A 290 -18.49 7.65 -18.65
N ARG A 291 -17.72 7.51 -19.74
CA ARG A 291 -18.02 6.61 -20.87
C ARG A 291 -17.60 5.16 -20.60
N LEU A 292 -16.79 4.92 -19.57
CA LEU A 292 -16.34 3.57 -19.24
C LEU A 292 -17.49 2.73 -18.72
N LYS A 293 -17.57 1.50 -19.24
CA LYS A 293 -18.56 0.51 -18.82
C LYS A 293 -18.24 0.02 -17.40
N PRO A 294 -19.25 -0.28 -16.58
CA PRO A 294 -19.07 -0.97 -15.31
C PRO A 294 -18.30 -2.28 -15.47
N ALA A 295 -17.38 -2.57 -14.56
CA ALA A 295 -16.46 -3.71 -14.67
C ALA A 295 -16.99 -5.00 -14.00
N PHE A 296 -17.91 -4.88 -13.04
CA PHE A 296 -18.31 -6.01 -12.18
C PHE A 296 -19.82 -6.29 -12.19
N LYS A 297 -20.64 -5.24 -12.23
CA LYS A 297 -22.11 -5.33 -12.23
C LYS A 297 -22.69 -4.49 -13.37
N LYS A 298 -23.69 -4.99 -14.11
CA LYS A 298 -24.24 -4.32 -15.33
C LYS A 298 -24.68 -2.87 -15.08
N ASP A 299 -25.34 -2.62 -13.94
CA ASP A 299 -25.80 -1.32 -13.44
C ASP A 299 -24.86 -0.72 -12.39
N GLY A 300 -23.62 -1.21 -12.33
CA GLY A 300 -22.60 -0.79 -11.38
C GLY A 300 -22.01 0.59 -11.66
N SER A 301 -21.23 1.06 -10.71
CA SER A 301 -20.52 2.34 -10.74
C SER A 301 -18.99 2.17 -10.80
N THR A 302 -18.48 1.02 -10.42
CA THR A 302 -17.06 0.69 -10.47
C THR A 302 -16.66 0.33 -11.91
N THR A 303 -15.61 0.97 -12.41
CA THR A 303 -15.04 0.80 -13.76
C THR A 303 -13.54 0.60 -13.70
N ALA A 304 -12.92 0.22 -14.81
CA ALA A 304 -11.46 0.16 -14.90
C ALA A 304 -10.76 1.51 -14.71
N GLY A 305 -11.48 2.63 -14.85
CA GLY A 305 -10.92 3.98 -14.70
C GLY A 305 -11.04 4.56 -13.29
N ASN A 306 -11.91 4.01 -12.45
CA ASN A 306 -12.09 4.44 -11.06
C ASN A 306 -11.74 3.34 -10.04
N ALA A 307 -11.10 2.26 -10.50
CA ALA A 307 -10.49 1.21 -9.69
C ALA A 307 -8.97 1.22 -9.84
N SER A 308 -8.26 0.57 -8.90
CA SER A 308 -6.81 0.38 -9.01
C SER A 308 -6.44 -0.46 -10.23
N GLN A 309 -5.30 -0.14 -10.84
CA GLN A 309 -4.75 -0.97 -11.91
C GLN A 309 -4.15 -2.26 -11.34
N VAL A 310 -4.21 -3.33 -12.13
CA VAL A 310 -3.45 -4.56 -11.88
C VAL A 310 -2.00 -4.28 -12.30
N SER A 311 -1.05 -4.53 -11.39
CA SER A 311 0.32 -4.03 -11.52
C SER A 311 1.37 -4.97 -10.94
N ASP A 312 2.61 -4.77 -11.36
CA ASP A 312 3.81 -5.44 -10.87
C ASP A 312 4.73 -4.41 -10.19
N GLY A 313 5.36 -4.81 -9.09
CA GLY A 313 6.34 -3.98 -8.39
C GLY A 313 6.75 -4.54 -7.03
N ALA A 314 7.78 -3.91 -6.45
CA ALA A 314 8.28 -4.24 -5.12
C ALA A 314 8.63 -2.97 -4.32
N GLY A 315 8.69 -3.10 -3.00
CA GLY A 315 9.15 -2.06 -2.07
C GLY A 315 9.87 -2.67 -0.88
N ALA A 316 10.79 -1.93 -0.27
CA ALA A 316 11.56 -2.36 0.89
C ALA A 316 11.82 -1.19 1.85
N VAL A 317 11.76 -1.48 3.14
CA VAL A 317 11.93 -0.55 4.25
C VAL A 317 12.93 -1.17 5.22
N LEU A 318 13.99 -0.44 5.55
CA LEU A 318 14.94 -0.82 6.59
C LEU A 318 14.55 -0.17 7.90
N LEU A 319 14.27 -1.02 8.89
CA LEU A 319 13.96 -0.61 10.24
C LEU A 319 15.08 -1.02 11.18
N MET A 320 15.35 -0.19 12.17
CA MET A 320 16.27 -0.54 13.25
C MET A 320 15.95 0.21 14.54
N LYS A 321 16.57 -0.20 15.64
CA LYS A 321 16.54 0.52 16.90
C LYS A 321 17.20 1.90 16.76
N ARG A 322 16.58 2.97 17.31
CA ARG A 322 17.11 4.34 17.22
C ARG A 322 18.55 4.45 17.74
N SER A 323 18.86 3.82 18.86
CA SER A 323 20.21 3.87 19.43
C SER A 323 21.25 3.32 18.47
N LEU A 324 20.93 2.25 17.74
CA LEU A 324 21.83 1.64 16.75
C LEU A 324 21.97 2.52 15.51
N ALA A 325 20.88 3.11 15.03
CA ALA A 325 20.92 4.08 13.93
C ALA A 325 21.84 5.27 14.26
N ALA A 326 21.73 5.81 15.48
CA ALA A 326 22.58 6.90 15.97
C ALA A 326 24.05 6.48 16.07
N GLN A 327 24.33 5.29 16.61
CA GLN A 327 25.69 4.73 16.68
C GLN A 327 26.33 4.56 15.30
N LYS A 328 25.54 4.15 14.30
CA LYS A 328 25.97 3.97 12.91
C LYS A 328 25.99 5.27 12.09
N GLY A 329 25.54 6.39 12.66
CA GLY A 329 25.45 7.67 11.96
C GLY A 329 24.43 7.68 10.81
N LEU A 330 23.40 6.83 10.87
CA LEU A 330 22.39 6.73 9.82
C LEU A 330 21.30 7.80 9.99
N PRO A 331 20.93 8.52 8.91
CA PRO A 331 19.84 9.47 8.96
C PRO A 331 18.51 8.75 9.21
N ILE A 332 17.64 9.38 10.01
CA ILE A 332 16.33 8.84 10.33
C ILE A 332 15.30 9.49 9.42
N LEU A 333 14.74 8.69 8.50
CA LEU A 333 13.67 9.11 7.59
C LEU A 333 12.33 9.25 8.32
N GLY A 334 12.06 8.35 9.26
CA GLY A 334 10.80 8.32 9.99
C GLY A 334 10.88 7.50 11.26
N VAL A 335 9.86 7.63 12.11
CA VAL A 335 9.73 6.88 13.36
C VAL A 335 8.43 6.10 13.31
N PHE A 336 8.50 4.78 13.49
CA PHE A 336 7.31 3.95 13.60
C PHE A 336 6.63 4.21 14.94
N ARG A 337 5.37 4.65 14.91
CA ARG A 337 4.55 4.92 16.09
C ARG A 337 3.46 3.86 16.18
N TYR A 338 3.33 3.27 17.36
CA TYR A 338 2.29 2.32 17.75
C TYR A 338 1.45 2.91 18.88
#